data_AF-A0A6J0JU87-F1
#
_entry.id   AF-A0A6J0JU87-F1
#
_cell.length_a   1.000
_cell.length_b   1.000
_cell.length_c   1.000
_cell.angle_alpha   90.00
_cell.angle_beta   90.00
_cell.angle_gamma   90.00
#
_symmetry.space_group_name_H-M   'P 1'
#
loop_
_entity.id
_entity.type
_entity.pdbx_description
1 polymer ?
#
loop_
_entity_poly.entity_id
_entity_poly.type
_entity_poly.pdbx_seq_one_letter_code
_entity_poly.pdbx_strand_id
1 'polypeptide(L)' 'MAIFCFLVDQRKKVRGRKPAAGLCSRCGGGAVVADMRTSTRFCGVPFYRKAWKAIVCHFCGAVLKSYH' A
#
# COMPACT_ATOMS: atom_id res chain seq x y z
N MET A 1 8.99 -26.59 -21.55
CA MET A 1 9.47 -26.03 -20.25
C MET A 1 8.46 -25.01 -19.77
N ALA A 2 7.65 -25.35 -18.78
CA ALA A 2 6.69 -24.40 -18.21
C ALA A 2 7.45 -23.46 -17.27
N ILE A 3 7.66 -22.20 -17.70
CA ILE A 3 8.13 -21.15 -16.81
C ILE A 3 6.95 -20.86 -15.89
N PHE A 4 6.92 -21.52 -14.74
CA PHE A 4 6.09 -21.07 -13.64
C PHE A 4 6.59 -19.67 -13.28
N CYS A 5 5.94 -18.65 -13.82
CA CYS A 5 6.10 -17.26 -13.41
C CYS A 5 5.56 -17.12 -11.98
N PHE A 6 6.25 -17.74 -11.02
CA PHE A 6 6.01 -17.53 -9.61
C PHE A 6 6.22 -16.03 -9.37
N LEU A 7 5.12 -15.33 -9.06
CA LEU A 7 5.14 -14.02 -8.41
C LEU A 7 5.99 -14.18 -7.15
N VAL A 8 7.28 -13.92 -7.27
CA VAL A 8 8.26 -14.41 -6.28
C VAL A 8 8.18 -13.61 -4.99
N ASP A 9 7.74 -12.34 -5.05
CA ASP A 9 7.57 -11.47 -3.89
C ASP A 9 6.85 -10.16 -4.29
N GLN A 10 5.68 -9.88 -3.69
CA GLN A 10 5.05 -8.56 -3.75
C GLN A 10 5.24 -7.84 -2.41
N ARG A 11 6.26 -6.99 -2.31
CA ARG A 11 6.52 -6.20 -1.10
C ARG A 11 5.76 -4.89 -1.13
N LYS A 12 4.83 -4.72 -0.18
CA LYS A 12 4.20 -3.43 0.12
C LYS A 12 5.00 -2.70 1.19
N LYS A 13 5.49 -1.50 0.88
CA LYS A 13 6.19 -0.64 1.83
C LYS A 13 5.50 0.71 1.95
N VAL A 14 5.34 1.22 3.17
CA VAL A 14 4.87 2.58 3.42
C VAL A 14 6.07 3.51 3.32
N ARG A 15 6.03 4.48 2.39
CA ARG A 15 7.11 5.45 2.18
C ARG A 15 6.95 6.70 3.04
N GLY A 16 5.70 7.06 3.35
CA GLY A 16 5.39 8.23 4.16
C GLY A 16 3.96 8.19 4.66
N ARG A 17 3.70 8.93 5.73
CA ARG A 17 2.37 9.16 6.28
C ARG A 17 2.21 10.67 6.47
N LYS A 18 1.11 11.22 5.99
CA LYS A 18 0.72 12.62 6.21
C LYS A 18 -0.65 12.63 6.90
N PRO A 19 -0.87 13.45 7.94
CA PRO A 19 -2.19 13.57 8.54
C PRO A 19 -3.21 14.02 7.49
N ALA A 20 -4.36 13.38 7.45
CA ALA A 20 -5.45 13.69 6.54
C ALA A 20 -6.60 14.31 7.33
N ALA A 21 -7.32 15.26 6.72
CA ALA A 21 -8.59 15.69 7.27
C ALA A 21 -9.60 14.54 7.16
N GLY A 22 -9.99 13.98 8.29
CA GLY A 22 -10.97 12.90 8.34
C GLY A 22 -10.88 12.09 9.62
N LEU A 23 -12.03 11.60 10.08
CA LEU A 23 -12.13 10.65 11.16
C LEU A 23 -12.47 9.29 10.56
N CYS A 24 -11.87 8.24 11.10
CA CYS A 24 -12.22 6.90 10.70
C CYS A 24 -13.57 6.51 11.31
N SER A 25 -14.47 6.02 10.46
CA SER A 25 -15.83 5.61 10.84
C SER A 25 -15.88 4.46 11.85
N ARG A 26 -14.78 3.69 12.02
CA ARG A 26 -14.69 2.60 13.00
C ARG A 26 -14.09 3.02 14.33
N CYS A 27 -12.93 3.69 14.30
CA CYS A 27 -12.12 3.98 15.48
C CYS A 27 -12.43 5.39 16.06
N GLY A 28 -13.09 6.27 15.30
CA GLY A 28 -13.18 7.70 15.62
C GLY A 28 -11.82 8.42 15.61
N GLY A 29 -10.74 7.71 15.32
CA GLY A 29 -9.38 8.25 15.29
C GLY A 29 -9.05 8.98 13.99
N GLY A 30 -7.96 9.75 14.02
CA GLY A 30 -7.48 10.52 12.88
C GLY A 30 -7.11 9.65 11.68
N ALA A 31 -7.61 10.05 10.51
CA ALA A 31 -7.19 9.49 9.24
C ALA A 31 -5.83 10.06 8.81
N VAL A 32 -5.01 9.23 8.18
CA VAL A 32 -3.72 9.64 7.62
C VAL A 32 -3.62 9.14 6.19
N VAL A 33 -3.09 9.97 5.29
CA VAL A 33 -2.71 9.53 3.94
C VAL A 33 -1.38 8.81 4.05
N ALA A 34 -1.36 7.52 3.74
CA ALA A 34 -0.18 6.71 3.59
C ALA A 34 0.20 6.59 2.11
N ASP A 35 1.40 7.06 1.76
CA ASP A 35 2.03 6.80 0.47
C ASP A 35 2.58 5.37 0.49
N MET A 36 1.94 4.47 -0.26
CA MET A 36 2.34 3.07 -0.39
C MET A 36 3.13 2.84 -1.67
N ARG A 37 4.09 1.93 -1.59
CA ARG A 37 4.86 1.45 -2.74
C ARG A 37 4.78 -0.05 -2.78
N THR A 38 4.21 -0.57 -3.86
CA THR A 38 4.22 -1.99 -4.18
C THR A 38 5.41 -2.27 -5.08
N SER A 39 6.29 -3.13 -4.62
CA SER A 39 7.43 -3.62 -5.37
C SER A 39 7.19 -5.07 -5.73
N THR A 40 7.03 -5.36 -7.02
CA THR A 40 6.80 -6.73 -7.50
C THR A 40 8.08 -7.25 -8.15
N ARG A 41 8.64 -8.33 -7.61
CA ARG A 41 9.74 -9.06 -8.22
C ARG A 41 9.16 -10.20 -9.06
N PHE A 42 9.37 -10.13 -10.36
CA PHE A 42 9.09 -11.23 -11.27
C PHE A 42 10.42 -11.91 -11.64
N CYS A 43 10.45 -13.24 -11.67
CA CYS A 43 11.57 -13.97 -12.25
C CYS A 43 11.67 -13.60 -13.74
N GLY A 44 12.64 -12.75 -14.10
CA GLY A 44 12.92 -12.38 -15.50
C GLY A 44 12.48 -10.99 -15.95
N VAL A 45 11.83 -10.18 -15.11
CA VAL A 45 11.45 -8.79 -15.46
C VAL A 45 12.04 -7.81 -14.43
N PRO A 46 12.63 -6.68 -14.87
CA PRO A 46 13.14 -5.68 -13.96
C PRO A 46 12.04 -5.20 -13.00
N PHE A 47 12.41 -5.14 -11.72
CA PHE A 47 11.65 -4.74 -10.55
C PHE A 47 10.57 -3.67 -10.83
N TYR A 48 9.31 -4.06 -10.97
CA TYR A 48 8.20 -3.12 -11.20
C TYR A 48 7.82 -2.44 -9.87
N ARG A 49 7.86 -1.11 -9.83
CA ARG A 49 7.54 -0.31 -8.64
C ARG A 49 6.31 0.54 -8.92
N LYS A 50 5.16 0.17 -8.35
CA LYS A 50 3.97 1.01 -8.38
C LYS A 50 3.86 1.81 -7.09
N ALA A 51 3.86 3.13 -7.19
CA ALA A 51 3.51 4.01 -6.08
C ALA A 51 2.01 4.33 -6.15
N TRP A 52 1.34 4.29 -5.01
CA TRP A 52 -0.09 4.55 -4.89
C TRP A 52 -0.39 5.10 -3.50
N LYS A 53 -1.50 5.81 -3.34
CA LYS A 53 -1.86 6.47 -2.07
C LYS A 53 -3.04 5.77 -1.45
N ALA A 54 -3.06 5.67 -0.13
CA ALA A 54 -4.22 5.18 0.59
C ALA A 54 -4.46 6.01 1.85
N ILE A 55 -5.71 6.16 2.24
CA ILE A 55 -6.09 6.75 3.52
C ILE A 55 -6.24 5.58 4.51
N VAL A 56 -5.56 5.67 5.65
CA VAL A 56 -5.57 4.67 6.72
C VAL A 56 -5.90 5.35 8.07
N CYS A 57 -6.61 4.69 8.99
CA CYS A 57 -6.73 5.19 10.38
C CYS A 57 -5.35 5.06 11.05
N HIS A 58 -4.85 6.13 11.69
CA HIS A 58 -3.62 6.03 12.48
C HIS A 58 -3.78 5.05 13.65
N PHE A 59 -4.96 5.01 14.24
CA PHE A 59 -5.22 4.25 15.47
C PHE A 59 -5.48 2.77 15.21
N CYS A 60 -6.43 2.44 14.33
CA CYS A 60 -6.80 1.06 14.02
C CYS A 60 -6.09 0.46 12.80
N GLY A 61 -5.30 1.26 12.06
CA GLY A 61 -4.58 0.80 10.88
C GLY A 61 -5.48 0.40 9.70
N ALA A 62 -6.80 0.53 9.82
CA ALA A 62 -7.74 0.16 8.78
C ALA A 62 -7.56 1.07 7.55
N VAL A 63 -7.49 0.46 6.36
CA VAL A 63 -7.49 1.18 5.09
C VAL A 63 -8.92 1.64 4.80
N LEU A 64 -9.13 2.95 4.81
CA LEU A 64 -10.41 3.59 4.53
C LEU A 64 -10.65 3.74 3.03
N LYS A 65 -9.60 4.13 2.28
CA LYS A 65 -9.71 4.35 0.84
C LYS A 65 -8.35 4.15 0.17
N SER A 66 -8.32 3.41 -0.94
CA SER A 66 -7.13 3.24 -1.78
C SER A 66 -7.32 3.98 -3.09
N TYR A 67 -6.33 4.78 -3.48
CA TYR A 67 -6.24 5.45 -4.78
C TYR A 67 -5.19 4.69 -5.60
N HIS A 68 -5.63 3.97 -6.63
CA HIS A 68 -4.80 3.06 -7.43
C HIS A 68 -4.40 3.67 -8.77
#